data_AF-A0A348VYW7-F1
#
_entry.id   AF-A0A348VYW7-F1
#
_cell.length_a   1.000
_cell.length_b   1.000
_cell.length_c   1.000
_cell.angle_alpha   90.00
_cell.angle_beta   90.00
_cell.angle_gamma   90.00
#
_symmetry.space_group_name_H-M   'P 1'
#
loop_
_entity.id
_entity.type
_entity.pdbx_description
1 polymer ?
#
loop_
_entity_poly.entity_id
_entity_poly.type
_entity_poly.pdbx_seq_one_letter_code
_entity_poly.pdbx_strand_id
1 'polypeptide(L)'
;MIKGFVFDLDGVLVFTDHFHYLSWKAIADEEGIEFDEQINNQLRGVSRKDSLEIILRKASKTYTEDEKDALCEKKNNIYKTYLDTMSEKDVDPDTIETLKQLKAQGYKIALGSSSKNAKYILNKVGLTPYFDAISDGVGLVHSKPDPEVFLKASDMLKINPKELVVVEDAEAGINAANAGKFISVGIGEASKYEKTQISIERFSDLLKVAKANSGIVIEDLCKEYTPGVKAVKDVNLVINDKEFLVLVGPSGCGKSTILRMIAGLEEISGGRIYIGGKLINDVEPKDRNIAMVFQNYALFPNMTVAQNIGFCLKISKVLREKDYKCPTSPKKLRNLWYKVQYPFVKKLKYRHLKKEEIDEKVKSVAEILGLTQYLDRKPGQLSGGQRQRVALGRAIIRNPEVFLFDEPLSNLDAKMRATMRTEITKLHNRLQTTFIYVTHDQVEAMTMGTKIVVLKDGVVQQYDTPANIYNRPANKFVAGFIGTPQMNFIDAKYIDSQLTIGSKTIDLTKEFLANQDVESLGGGNVCVGIRPRSVKVMDQEGYDEKYAFEGTVNVSEQLGDEVLLYLTVEGKDGDFTIAGNPKKQYKIGDKVKFSINPNEIHLFNPVTEKTLYISK
;
A
#
# COMPACT_ATOMS: atom_id res chain seq x y z
N MET A 1 -3.51 -10.11 -3.19
CA MET A 1 -2.24 -9.70 -3.80
C MET A 1 -2.30 -10.05 -5.28
N ILE A 2 -2.29 -9.05 -6.16
CA ILE A 2 -2.24 -9.29 -7.61
C ILE A 2 -0.87 -9.83 -7.97
N LYS A 3 -0.86 -10.85 -8.82
CA LYS A 3 0.34 -11.55 -9.32
C LYS A 3 0.58 -11.26 -10.80
N GLY A 4 -0.37 -10.61 -11.47
CA GLY A 4 -0.22 -10.29 -12.88
C GLY A 4 -1.37 -9.49 -13.48
N PHE A 5 -1.17 -9.10 -14.74
CA PHE A 5 -2.08 -8.28 -15.52
C PHE A 5 -2.45 -9.02 -16.81
N VAL A 6 -3.71 -8.92 -17.20
CA VAL A 6 -4.27 -9.39 -18.45
C VAL A 6 -4.76 -8.15 -19.20
N PHE A 7 -4.27 -7.95 -20.41
CA PHE A 7 -4.61 -6.80 -21.22
C PHE A 7 -5.48 -7.23 -22.40
N ASP A 8 -6.47 -6.42 -22.75
CA ASP A 8 -7.02 -6.47 -24.10
C ASP A 8 -6.02 -5.88 -25.09
N LEU A 9 -6.14 -6.29 -26.35
CA LEU A 9 -5.29 -5.78 -27.42
C LEU A 9 -5.80 -4.43 -27.93
N ASP A 10 -7.07 -4.40 -28.29
CA ASP A 10 -7.67 -3.29 -29.02
C ASP A 10 -8.05 -2.20 -28.02
N GLY A 11 -7.71 -0.94 -28.32
CA GLY A 11 -8.03 0.21 -27.48
C GLY A 11 -7.19 0.37 -26.19
N VAL A 12 -6.64 -0.73 -25.68
CA VAL A 12 -5.73 -0.73 -24.51
C VAL A 12 -4.26 -0.68 -24.93
N LEU A 13 -3.81 -1.58 -25.81
CA LEU A 13 -2.40 -1.66 -26.22
C LEU A 13 -2.17 -1.05 -27.60
N VAL A 14 -3.15 -1.16 -28.49
CA VAL A 14 -3.07 -0.72 -29.88
C VAL A 14 -4.44 -0.19 -30.35
N PHE A 15 -4.46 0.98 -30.99
CA PHE A 15 -5.68 1.53 -31.58
C PHE A 15 -5.94 0.98 -32.98
N THR A 16 -6.51 -0.22 -33.09
CA THR A 16 -6.80 -0.88 -34.39
C THR A 16 -8.20 -0.56 -34.95
N ASP A 17 -9.07 0.06 -34.15
CA ASP A 17 -10.45 0.39 -34.51
C ASP A 17 -10.56 1.22 -35.80
N HIS A 18 -9.60 2.12 -36.03
CA HIS A 18 -9.57 2.93 -37.25
C HIS A 18 -9.37 2.07 -38.50
N PHE A 19 -8.57 1.01 -38.45
CA PHE A 19 -8.39 0.10 -39.58
C PHE A 19 -9.63 -0.75 -39.84
N HIS A 20 -10.39 -1.11 -38.80
CA HIS A 20 -11.70 -1.72 -38.96
C HIS A 20 -12.68 -0.80 -39.69
N TYR A 21 -12.71 0.48 -39.33
CA TYR A 21 -13.49 1.51 -40.03
C TYR A 21 -13.08 1.62 -41.51
N LEU A 22 -11.79 1.82 -41.80
CA LEU A 22 -11.28 1.96 -43.16
C LEU A 22 -11.55 0.73 -44.03
N SER A 23 -11.46 -0.46 -43.45
CA SER A 23 -11.75 -1.71 -44.17
C SER A 23 -13.23 -1.83 -44.53
N TRP A 24 -14.14 -1.45 -43.63
CA TRP A 24 -15.58 -1.47 -43.91
C TRP A 24 -16.00 -0.36 -44.87
N LYS A 25 -15.40 0.83 -44.73
CA LYS A 25 -15.59 1.93 -45.66
C LYS A 25 -15.19 1.54 -47.08
N ALA A 26 -14.05 0.89 -47.25
CA ALA A 26 -13.61 0.41 -48.57
C ALA A 26 -14.63 -0.56 -49.22
N ILE A 27 -15.23 -1.45 -48.43
CA ILE A 27 -16.30 -2.33 -48.92
C ILE A 27 -17.56 -1.54 -49.28
N ALA A 28 -17.94 -0.58 -48.45
CA ALA A 28 -19.13 0.24 -48.69
C ALA A 28 -18.98 1.14 -49.92
N ASP A 29 -17.81 1.77 -50.09
CA ASP A 29 -17.49 2.64 -51.24
C ASP A 29 -17.57 1.85 -52.57
N GLU A 30 -17.06 0.62 -52.60
CA GLU A 30 -17.16 -0.26 -53.77
C GLU A 30 -18.60 -0.65 -54.11
N GLU A 31 -19.46 -0.77 -53.09
CA GLU A 31 -20.88 -1.08 -53.25
C GLU A 31 -21.75 0.17 -53.45
N GLY A 32 -21.13 1.36 -53.55
CA GLY A 32 -21.82 2.63 -53.72
C GLY A 32 -22.68 3.03 -52.52
N ILE A 33 -22.31 2.57 -51.32
CA ILE A 33 -23.04 2.80 -50.07
C ILE A 33 -22.31 3.90 -49.28
N GLU A 34 -23.03 4.96 -48.93
CA GLU A 34 -22.49 5.98 -48.04
C GLU A 34 -22.21 5.39 -46.64
N PHE A 35 -20.95 5.44 -46.21
CA PHE A 35 -20.48 4.90 -44.94
C PHE A 35 -19.93 6.00 -44.02
N ASP A 36 -20.73 6.36 -43.03
CA ASP A 36 -20.43 7.39 -42.05
C ASP A 36 -20.17 6.82 -40.65
N GLU A 37 -19.86 7.72 -39.72
CA GLU A 37 -19.58 7.36 -38.32
C GLU A 37 -20.83 6.82 -37.60
N GLN A 38 -22.04 7.21 -38.02
CA GLN A 38 -23.29 6.67 -37.47
C GLN A 38 -23.46 5.18 -37.80
N ILE A 39 -23.19 4.79 -39.05
CA ILE A 39 -23.21 3.38 -39.47
C ILE A 39 -22.10 2.62 -38.74
N ASN A 40 -20.89 3.17 -38.66
CA ASN A 40 -19.78 2.52 -37.96
C ASN A 40 -20.10 2.24 -36.48
N ASN A 41 -20.77 3.18 -35.80
CA ASN A 41 -21.18 2.99 -34.41
C ASN A 41 -22.20 1.85 -34.23
N GLN A 42 -23.03 1.57 -35.25
CA GLN A 42 -23.94 0.42 -35.24
C GLN A 42 -23.22 -0.93 -35.39
N LEU A 43 -21.98 -0.94 -35.88
CA LEU A 43 -21.18 -2.16 -36.03
C LEU A 43 -20.48 -2.57 -34.72
N ARG A 44 -20.39 -1.67 -33.74
CA ARG A 44 -19.68 -1.94 -32.48
C ARG A 44 -20.36 -3.08 -31.74
N GLY A 45 -19.58 -4.13 -31.47
CA GLY A 45 -20.09 -5.33 -30.81
C GLY A 45 -21.11 -6.09 -31.66
N VAL A 46 -21.06 -6.02 -32.99
CA VAL A 46 -21.88 -6.83 -33.90
C VAL A 46 -20.99 -7.86 -34.60
N SER A 47 -21.50 -9.06 -34.92
CA SER A 47 -20.66 -10.08 -35.57
C SER A 47 -20.23 -9.62 -36.96
N ARG A 48 -19.19 -10.23 -37.53
CA ARG A 48 -18.71 -9.86 -38.87
C ARG A 48 -19.80 -9.99 -39.95
N LYS A 49 -20.60 -11.06 -39.91
CA LYS A 49 -21.71 -11.27 -40.87
C LYS A 49 -22.81 -10.24 -40.64
N ASP A 50 -23.20 -10.03 -39.38
CA ASP A 50 -24.25 -9.07 -39.05
C ASP A 50 -23.83 -7.62 -39.37
N SER A 51 -22.54 -7.30 -39.23
CA SER A 51 -21.98 -5.99 -39.60
C SER A 51 -22.09 -5.75 -41.10
N LEU A 52 -21.74 -6.77 -41.91
CA LEU A 52 -21.94 -6.72 -43.35
C LEU A 52 -23.43 -6.56 -43.69
N GLU A 53 -24.34 -7.26 -43.00
CA GLU A 53 -25.77 -7.09 -43.24
C GLU A 53 -26.26 -5.67 -42.93
N ILE A 54 -25.77 -5.04 -41.87
CA ILE A 54 -26.10 -3.64 -41.54
C ILE A 54 -25.65 -2.71 -42.67
N ILE A 55 -24.45 -2.90 -43.21
CA ILE A 55 -23.91 -2.11 -44.32
C ILE A 55 -24.75 -2.33 -45.59
N LEU A 56 -24.99 -3.60 -45.94
CA LEU A 56 -25.68 -3.98 -47.17
C LEU A 56 -27.19 -3.69 -47.15
N ARG A 57 -27.81 -3.42 -45.99
CA ARG A 57 -29.23 -3.01 -45.91
C ARG A 57 -29.56 -1.76 -46.72
N LYS A 58 -28.57 -0.88 -46.91
CA LYS A 58 -28.72 0.33 -47.74
C LYS A 58 -28.35 0.10 -49.20
N ALA A 59 -27.90 -1.09 -49.57
CA ALA A 59 -27.56 -1.43 -50.93
C ALA A 59 -28.82 -1.60 -51.78
N SER A 60 -28.75 -1.19 -53.05
CA SER A 60 -29.85 -1.38 -54.01
C SER A 60 -29.90 -2.80 -54.61
N LYS A 61 -29.03 -3.72 -54.16
CA LYS A 61 -28.89 -5.08 -54.70
C LYS A 61 -29.04 -6.14 -53.60
N THR A 62 -29.57 -7.30 -53.97
CA THR A 62 -29.63 -8.50 -53.12
C THR A 62 -28.37 -9.33 -53.27
N TYR A 63 -27.86 -9.88 -52.17
CA TYR A 63 -26.65 -10.69 -52.13
C TYR A 63 -26.97 -12.12 -51.70
N THR A 64 -26.36 -13.08 -52.36
CA THR A 64 -26.30 -14.48 -51.95
C THR A 64 -25.34 -14.66 -50.76
N GLU A 65 -25.43 -15.79 -50.05
CA GLU A 65 -24.51 -16.06 -48.92
C GLU A 65 -23.06 -16.19 -49.38
N ASP A 66 -22.79 -16.77 -50.55
CA ASP A 66 -21.43 -16.89 -51.10
C ASP A 66 -20.82 -15.52 -51.41
N GLU A 67 -21.62 -14.58 -51.95
CA GLU A 67 -21.18 -13.20 -52.19
C GLU A 67 -20.90 -12.45 -50.88
N LYS A 68 -21.74 -12.65 -49.86
CA LYS A 68 -21.50 -12.06 -48.53
C LYS A 68 -20.21 -12.60 -47.89
N ASP A 69 -19.95 -13.89 -48.03
CA ASP A 69 -18.73 -14.51 -47.52
C ASP A 69 -17.48 -14.00 -48.27
N ALA A 70 -17.56 -13.83 -49.61
CA ALA A 70 -16.50 -13.23 -50.40
C ALA A 70 -16.20 -11.77 -49.99
N LEU A 71 -17.23 -10.95 -49.73
CA LEU A 71 -17.04 -9.57 -49.21
C LEU A 71 -16.40 -9.55 -47.83
N CYS A 72 -16.79 -10.48 -46.95
CA CYS A 72 -16.17 -10.63 -45.63
C CYS A 72 -14.68 -11.02 -45.73
N GLU A 73 -14.32 -11.89 -46.67
CA GLU A 73 -12.92 -12.24 -46.92
C GLU A 73 -12.14 -11.07 -47.51
N LYS A 74 -12.73 -10.33 -48.45
CA LYS A 74 -12.13 -9.13 -49.03
C LYS A 74 -11.86 -8.07 -47.96
N LYS A 75 -12.83 -7.80 -47.08
CA LYS A 75 -12.64 -6.92 -45.91
C LYS A 75 -11.44 -7.35 -45.06
N ASN A 76 -11.30 -8.65 -44.83
CA ASN A 76 -10.19 -9.18 -44.05
C ASN A 76 -8.83 -9.00 -44.74
N ASN A 77 -8.78 -9.13 -46.07
CA ASN A 77 -7.54 -8.89 -46.82
C ASN A 77 -7.15 -7.41 -46.78
N ILE A 78 -8.11 -6.50 -46.97
CA ILE A 78 -7.89 -5.05 -46.82
C ILE A 78 -7.41 -4.72 -45.40
N TYR A 79 -8.06 -5.29 -44.38
CA TYR A 79 -7.66 -5.12 -42.99
C TYR A 79 -6.22 -5.60 -42.74
N LYS A 80 -5.83 -6.75 -43.31
CA LYS A 80 -4.44 -7.23 -43.24
C LYS A 80 -3.46 -6.26 -43.90
N THR A 81 -3.80 -5.69 -45.06
CA THR A 81 -2.95 -4.69 -45.71
C THR A 81 -2.72 -3.46 -44.83
N TYR A 82 -3.74 -3.00 -44.10
CA TYR A 82 -3.56 -1.93 -43.11
C TYR A 82 -2.69 -2.38 -41.93
N LEU A 83 -2.89 -3.58 -41.40
CA LEU A 83 -2.04 -4.13 -40.35
C LEU A 83 -0.57 -4.26 -40.79
N ASP A 84 -0.31 -4.53 -42.07
CA ASP A 84 1.06 -4.64 -42.60
C ASP A 84 1.83 -3.32 -42.58
N THR A 85 1.12 -2.19 -42.54
CA THR A 85 1.71 -0.85 -42.42
C THR A 85 2.15 -0.51 -40.98
N MET A 86 1.70 -1.29 -39.98
CA MET A 86 2.04 -1.05 -38.58
C MET A 86 3.51 -1.36 -38.27
N SER A 87 4.05 -0.61 -37.33
CA SER A 87 5.41 -0.71 -36.82
C SER A 87 5.46 -0.43 -35.31
N GLU A 88 6.63 -0.60 -34.70
CA GLU A 88 6.85 -0.24 -33.29
C GLU A 88 6.58 1.24 -32.98
N LYS A 89 6.66 2.12 -33.99
CA LYS A 89 6.42 3.56 -33.82
C LYS A 89 4.94 3.91 -33.58
N ASP A 90 4.05 2.96 -33.87
CA ASP A 90 2.60 3.12 -33.73
C ASP A 90 2.09 2.73 -32.33
N VAL A 91 3.00 2.34 -31.43
CA VAL A 91 2.71 2.09 -30.01
C VAL A 91 3.21 3.27 -29.19
N ASP A 92 2.37 3.72 -28.25
CA ASP A 92 2.75 4.76 -27.29
C ASP A 92 4.01 4.33 -26.50
N PRO A 93 5.10 5.12 -26.52
CA PRO A 93 6.30 4.85 -25.74
C PRO A 93 6.02 4.59 -24.25
N ASP A 94 5.03 5.28 -23.67
CA ASP A 94 4.64 5.13 -22.27
C ASP A 94 4.10 3.71 -21.98
N THR A 95 3.45 3.07 -22.96
CA THR A 95 2.97 1.69 -22.86
C THR A 95 4.14 0.72 -22.73
N ILE A 96 5.17 0.87 -23.56
CA ILE A 96 6.36 0.01 -23.54
C ILE A 96 7.11 0.16 -22.22
N GLU A 97 7.31 1.40 -21.76
CA GLU A 97 7.98 1.66 -20.49
C GLU A 97 7.19 1.06 -19.30
N THR A 98 5.87 1.23 -19.29
CA THR A 98 5.00 0.68 -18.26
C THR A 98 5.09 -0.85 -18.20
N LEU A 99 5.02 -1.54 -19.35
CA LEU A 99 5.17 -3.00 -19.42
C LEU A 99 6.53 -3.48 -18.90
N LYS A 100 7.62 -2.77 -19.23
CA LYS A 100 8.96 -3.06 -18.71
C LYS A 100 9.02 -2.94 -17.19
N GLN A 101 8.48 -1.86 -16.64
CA GLN A 101 8.48 -1.63 -15.19
C GLN A 101 7.65 -2.69 -14.44
N LEU A 102 6.50 -3.11 -14.98
CA LEU A 102 5.69 -4.17 -14.41
C LEU A 102 6.44 -5.51 -14.39
N LYS A 103 7.13 -5.88 -15.49
CA LYS A 103 7.98 -7.08 -15.50
C LYS A 103 9.15 -6.99 -14.53
N ALA A 104 9.80 -5.83 -14.43
CA ALA A 104 10.88 -5.61 -13.48
C ALA A 104 10.43 -5.77 -12.01
N GLN A 105 9.17 -5.45 -11.72
CA GLN A 105 8.53 -5.67 -10.41
C GLN A 105 8.06 -7.12 -10.20
N GLY A 106 8.27 -8.02 -11.17
CA GLY A 106 7.98 -9.45 -11.05
C GLY A 106 6.56 -9.86 -11.41
N TYR A 107 5.74 -8.95 -11.94
CA TYR A 107 4.37 -9.29 -12.38
C TYR A 107 4.38 -10.15 -13.64
N LYS A 108 3.45 -11.11 -13.71
CA LYS A 108 3.14 -11.85 -14.93
C LYS A 108 2.21 -11.05 -15.82
N ILE A 109 2.45 -11.07 -17.12
CA ILE A 109 1.68 -10.29 -18.08
C ILE A 109 1.09 -11.23 -19.12
N ALA A 110 -0.21 -11.12 -19.39
CA ALA A 110 -0.88 -11.87 -20.44
C ALA A 110 -1.73 -10.98 -21.33
N LEU A 111 -1.93 -11.44 -22.57
CA LEU A 111 -2.91 -10.88 -23.49
C LEU A 111 -4.15 -11.77 -23.48
N GLY A 112 -5.33 -11.15 -23.39
CA GLY A 112 -6.61 -11.80 -23.65
C GLY A 112 -7.35 -11.04 -24.72
N SER A 113 -7.30 -11.50 -25.98
CA SER A 113 -8.00 -10.86 -27.09
C SER A 113 -8.88 -11.85 -27.85
N SER A 114 -10.05 -11.39 -28.27
CA SER A 114 -10.93 -12.16 -29.17
C SER A 114 -10.47 -12.14 -30.63
N SER A 115 -9.48 -11.31 -30.96
CA SER A 115 -8.94 -11.18 -32.32
C SER A 115 -8.06 -12.37 -32.71
N LYS A 116 -8.34 -12.96 -33.87
CA LYS A 116 -7.49 -14.02 -34.47
C LYS A 116 -6.14 -13.49 -34.95
N ASN A 117 -6.01 -12.18 -35.13
CA ASN A 117 -4.78 -11.53 -35.60
C ASN A 117 -3.91 -11.02 -34.44
N ALA A 118 -4.29 -11.26 -33.18
CA ALA A 118 -3.63 -10.67 -32.02
C ALA A 118 -2.12 -10.94 -31.96
N LYS A 119 -1.70 -12.20 -32.15
CA LYS A 119 -0.28 -12.57 -32.21
C LYS A 119 0.46 -11.89 -33.36
N TYR A 120 -0.19 -11.76 -34.51
CA TYR A 120 0.40 -11.12 -35.68
C TYR A 120 0.68 -9.64 -35.41
N ILE A 121 -0.30 -8.94 -34.82
CA ILE A 121 -0.20 -7.53 -34.45
C ILE A 121 0.92 -7.33 -33.43
N LEU A 122 0.94 -8.09 -32.33
CA LEU A 122 1.99 -7.98 -31.30
C LEU A 122 3.41 -8.18 -31.86
N ASN A 123 3.59 -9.12 -32.79
CA ASN A 123 4.88 -9.34 -33.43
C ASN A 123 5.30 -8.15 -34.31
N LYS A 124 4.35 -7.56 -35.04
CA LYS A 124 4.60 -6.40 -35.90
C LYS A 124 4.98 -5.15 -35.12
N VAL A 125 4.32 -4.92 -33.99
CA VAL A 125 4.58 -3.75 -33.14
C VAL A 125 5.62 -3.99 -32.04
N GLY A 126 6.31 -5.14 -32.07
CA GLY A 126 7.42 -5.43 -31.14
C GLY A 126 7.01 -5.69 -29.68
N LEU A 127 5.72 -5.95 -29.41
CA LEU A 127 5.22 -6.11 -28.04
C LEU A 127 5.25 -7.55 -27.51
N THR A 128 5.39 -8.56 -28.37
CA THR A 128 5.38 -9.99 -27.99
C THR A 128 6.30 -10.36 -26.81
N PRO A 129 7.56 -9.85 -26.70
CA PRO A 129 8.46 -10.22 -25.60
C PRO A 129 7.96 -9.83 -24.20
N TYR A 130 7.03 -8.88 -24.09
CA TYR A 130 6.49 -8.43 -22.81
C TYR A 130 5.41 -9.35 -22.25
N PHE A 131 4.91 -10.32 -23.01
CA PHE A 131 3.84 -11.22 -22.58
C PHE A 131 4.36 -12.60 -22.19
N ASP A 132 3.97 -13.08 -21.01
CA ASP A 132 4.21 -14.45 -20.53
C ASP A 132 3.18 -15.45 -21.09
N ALA A 133 1.98 -14.97 -21.45
CA ALA A 133 0.94 -15.77 -22.09
C ALA A 133 0.11 -14.94 -23.09
N ILE A 134 -0.35 -15.57 -24.17
CA ILE A 134 -1.18 -14.93 -25.19
C ILE A 134 -2.37 -15.83 -25.51
N SER A 135 -3.55 -15.40 -25.08
CA SER A 135 -4.85 -15.97 -25.43
C SER A 135 -5.46 -15.14 -26.56
N ASP A 136 -5.57 -15.72 -27.76
CA ASP A 136 -6.09 -15.05 -28.96
C ASP A 136 -7.41 -15.69 -29.43
N GLY A 137 -8.01 -15.09 -30.46
CA GLY A 137 -9.24 -15.52 -31.14
C GLY A 137 -9.26 -16.96 -31.67
N VAL A 138 -8.13 -17.68 -31.63
CA VAL A 138 -8.01 -19.02 -32.23
C VAL A 138 -8.61 -20.07 -31.29
N GLY A 139 -9.72 -20.67 -31.73
CA GLY A 139 -10.44 -21.71 -30.99
C GLY A 139 -11.44 -21.17 -29.95
N LEU A 140 -11.76 -19.87 -29.97
CA LEU A 140 -12.83 -19.28 -29.16
C LEU A 140 -14.20 -19.42 -29.85
N VAL A 141 -15.24 -19.64 -29.05
CA VAL A 141 -16.62 -19.80 -29.54
C VAL A 141 -17.30 -18.45 -29.78
N HIS A 142 -16.85 -17.39 -29.10
CA HIS A 142 -17.46 -16.06 -29.12
C HIS A 142 -16.53 -15.00 -29.71
N SER A 143 -17.11 -14.04 -30.44
CA SER A 143 -16.39 -12.95 -31.14
C SER A 143 -16.38 -11.61 -30.39
N LYS A 144 -16.77 -11.60 -29.11
CA LYS A 144 -16.78 -10.42 -28.23
C LYS A 144 -15.94 -10.72 -26.99
N PRO A 145 -15.58 -9.70 -26.18
CA PRO A 145 -14.98 -9.95 -24.87
C PRO A 145 -15.90 -10.86 -24.07
N ASP A 146 -15.46 -12.10 -23.88
CA ASP A 146 -16.13 -13.15 -23.12
C ASP A 146 -15.18 -13.52 -21.98
N PRO A 147 -15.69 -13.84 -20.77
CA PRO A 147 -14.85 -14.29 -19.67
C PRO A 147 -13.88 -15.41 -20.07
N GLU A 148 -14.26 -16.28 -21.02
CA GLU A 148 -13.43 -17.37 -21.56
C GLU A 148 -12.05 -16.88 -22.00
N VAL A 149 -11.95 -15.69 -22.62
CA VAL A 149 -10.68 -15.16 -23.15
C VAL A 149 -9.68 -14.90 -22.03
N PHE A 150 -10.14 -14.24 -20.96
CA PHE A 150 -9.31 -13.92 -19.79
C PHE A 150 -9.07 -15.15 -18.92
N LEU A 151 -10.06 -16.05 -18.78
CA LEU A 151 -9.91 -17.31 -18.06
C LEU A 151 -8.84 -18.19 -18.69
N LYS A 152 -8.82 -18.30 -20.02
CA LYS A 152 -7.77 -19.04 -20.74
C LYS A 152 -6.38 -18.41 -20.55
N ALA A 153 -6.28 -17.07 -20.56
CA ALA A 153 -5.04 -16.37 -20.22
C ALA A 153 -4.59 -16.66 -18.77
N SER A 154 -5.53 -16.64 -17.82
CA SER A 154 -5.32 -16.99 -16.41
C SER A 154 -4.79 -18.43 -16.26
N ASP A 155 -5.38 -19.38 -16.98
CA ASP A 155 -4.99 -20.79 -16.97
C ASP A 155 -3.58 -20.99 -17.55
N MET A 156 -3.25 -20.30 -18.63
CA MET A 156 -1.89 -20.31 -19.21
C MET A 156 -0.84 -19.77 -18.25
N LEU A 157 -1.18 -18.71 -17.50
CA LEU A 157 -0.31 -18.18 -16.43
C LEU A 157 -0.27 -19.07 -15.18
N LYS A 158 -1.23 -19.99 -15.01
CA LYS A 158 -1.45 -20.79 -13.79
C LYS A 158 -1.68 -19.91 -12.55
N ILE A 159 -2.40 -18.80 -12.72
CA ILE A 159 -2.74 -17.86 -11.64
C ILE A 159 -4.26 -17.84 -11.47
N ASN A 160 -4.75 -17.64 -10.25
CA ASN A 160 -6.19 -17.53 -9.99
C ASN A 160 -6.73 -16.19 -10.54
N PRO A 161 -7.92 -16.15 -11.16
CA PRO A 161 -8.53 -14.90 -11.64
C PRO A 161 -8.58 -13.77 -10.60
N LYS A 162 -8.80 -14.10 -9.32
CA LYS A 162 -8.83 -13.11 -8.23
C LYS A 162 -7.47 -12.48 -7.91
N GLU A 163 -6.40 -13.07 -8.43
CA GLU A 163 -5.02 -12.58 -8.30
C GLU A 163 -4.53 -11.94 -9.61
N LEU A 164 -5.40 -11.77 -10.61
CA LEU A 164 -5.09 -11.10 -11.87
C LEU A 164 -5.98 -9.87 -12.05
N VAL A 165 -5.38 -8.84 -12.62
CA VAL A 165 -6.08 -7.63 -13.08
C VAL A 165 -6.37 -7.76 -14.55
N VAL A 166 -7.59 -7.48 -14.98
CA VAL A 166 -7.93 -7.29 -16.38
C VAL A 166 -8.04 -5.80 -16.65
N VAL A 167 -7.27 -5.29 -17.62
CA VAL A 167 -7.26 -3.88 -18.04
C VAL A 167 -8.02 -3.75 -19.35
N GLU A 168 -9.04 -2.89 -19.35
CA GLU A 168 -10.04 -2.77 -20.43
C GLU A 168 -10.45 -1.31 -20.65
N ASP A 169 -10.69 -0.94 -21.91
CA ASP A 169 -11.14 0.39 -22.31
C ASP A 169 -12.64 0.44 -22.68
N ALA A 170 -13.30 -0.73 -22.74
CA ALA A 170 -14.72 -0.88 -23.06
C ALA A 170 -15.55 -1.51 -21.93
N GLU A 171 -16.80 -1.06 -21.79
CA GLU A 171 -17.74 -1.61 -20.79
C GLU A 171 -17.97 -3.12 -20.94
N ALA A 172 -17.96 -3.63 -22.18
CA ALA A 172 -18.13 -5.05 -22.47
C ALA A 172 -17.00 -5.89 -21.87
N GLY A 173 -15.75 -5.42 -22.01
CA GLY A 173 -14.57 -6.03 -21.41
C GLY A 173 -14.62 -6.02 -19.89
N ILE A 174 -14.99 -4.88 -19.28
CA ILE A 174 -15.19 -4.79 -17.82
C ILE A 174 -16.25 -5.77 -17.32
N ASN A 175 -17.37 -5.90 -18.03
CA ASN A 175 -18.42 -6.85 -17.68
C ASN A 175 -17.92 -8.31 -17.79
N ALA A 176 -17.14 -8.64 -18.82
CA ALA A 176 -16.54 -9.96 -18.99
C ALA A 176 -15.50 -10.28 -17.90
N ALA A 177 -14.61 -9.33 -17.57
CA ALA A 177 -13.66 -9.45 -16.46
C ALA A 177 -14.38 -9.72 -15.12
N ASN A 178 -15.40 -8.93 -14.80
CA ASN A 178 -16.19 -9.08 -13.59
C ASN A 178 -16.92 -10.44 -13.54
N ALA A 179 -17.49 -10.89 -14.65
CA ALA A 179 -18.13 -12.21 -14.75
C ALA A 179 -17.12 -13.37 -14.59
N GLY A 180 -15.89 -13.19 -15.07
CA GLY A 180 -14.76 -14.11 -14.86
C GLY A 180 -14.15 -14.05 -13.45
N LYS A 181 -14.66 -13.20 -12.56
CA LYS A 181 -14.16 -12.97 -11.19
C LYS A 181 -12.74 -12.39 -11.14
N PHE A 182 -12.35 -11.65 -12.17
CA PHE A 182 -11.12 -10.86 -12.17
C PHE A 182 -11.32 -9.53 -11.43
N ILE A 183 -10.20 -8.89 -11.07
CA ILE A 183 -10.19 -7.48 -10.68
C ILE A 183 -10.17 -6.66 -11.97
N SER A 184 -11.18 -5.81 -12.18
CA SER A 184 -11.30 -5.02 -13.41
C SER A 184 -10.74 -3.61 -13.25
N VAL A 185 -9.81 -3.26 -14.13
CA VAL A 185 -9.29 -1.89 -14.28
C VAL A 185 -9.87 -1.31 -15.57
N GLY A 186 -10.56 -0.19 -15.44
CA GLY A 186 -11.08 0.57 -16.57
C GLY A 186 -10.18 1.76 -16.89
N ILE A 187 -9.77 1.87 -18.16
CA ILE A 187 -9.02 3.00 -18.70
C ILE A 187 -9.89 3.83 -19.66
N GLY A 188 -9.60 5.13 -19.80
CA GLY A 188 -10.30 5.99 -20.75
C GLY A 188 -11.80 6.07 -20.45
N GLU A 189 -12.65 5.74 -21.42
CA GLU A 189 -14.11 5.76 -21.21
C GLU A 189 -14.61 4.68 -20.24
N ALA A 190 -14.00 3.48 -20.24
CA ALA A 190 -14.34 2.44 -19.26
C ALA A 190 -14.03 2.85 -17.81
N SER A 191 -13.15 3.82 -17.57
CA SER A 191 -12.87 4.33 -16.23
C SER A 191 -14.11 4.96 -15.56
N LYS A 192 -15.05 5.47 -16.37
CA LYS A 192 -16.31 6.11 -15.92
C LYS A 192 -17.46 5.12 -15.70
N TYR A 193 -17.28 3.87 -16.13
CA TYR A 193 -18.35 2.87 -16.03
C TYR A 193 -18.58 2.44 -14.58
N GLU A 194 -19.85 2.40 -14.16
CA GLU A 194 -20.26 2.16 -12.75
C GLU A 194 -19.76 0.83 -12.16
N LYS A 195 -19.44 -0.17 -12.99
CA LYS A 195 -18.96 -1.50 -12.53
C LYS A 195 -17.44 -1.68 -12.64
N THR A 196 -16.73 -0.64 -13.01
CA THR A 196 -15.27 -0.63 -12.99
C THR A 196 -14.79 -0.65 -11.54
N GLN A 197 -13.96 -1.64 -11.16
CA GLN A 197 -13.49 -1.75 -9.79
C GLN A 197 -12.35 -0.77 -9.48
N ILE A 198 -11.48 -0.55 -10.45
CA ILE A 198 -10.34 0.37 -10.36
C ILE A 198 -10.34 1.26 -11.61
N SER A 199 -10.44 2.56 -11.43
CA SER A 199 -10.45 3.53 -12.53
C SER A 199 -9.07 4.17 -12.67
N ILE A 200 -8.53 4.18 -13.89
CA ILE A 200 -7.26 4.85 -14.22
C ILE A 200 -7.46 5.78 -15.41
N GLU A 201 -6.72 6.90 -15.45
CA GLU A 201 -6.78 7.85 -16.55
C GLU A 201 -5.82 7.47 -17.68
N ARG A 202 -4.59 7.10 -17.33
CA ARG A 202 -3.54 6.74 -18.30
C ARG A 202 -3.01 5.34 -18.07
N PHE A 203 -2.45 4.71 -19.11
CA PHE A 203 -1.89 3.36 -19.01
C PHE A 203 -0.75 3.29 -17.97
N SER A 204 0.06 4.35 -17.87
CA SER A 204 1.13 4.49 -16.87
C SER A 204 0.63 4.45 -15.41
N ASP A 205 -0.63 4.82 -15.16
CA ASP A 205 -1.22 4.75 -13.81
C ASP A 205 -1.40 3.31 -13.33
N LEU A 206 -1.27 2.31 -14.21
CA LEU A 206 -1.25 0.91 -13.82
C LEU A 206 -0.10 0.60 -12.84
N LEU A 207 1.00 1.35 -12.90
CA LEU A 207 2.09 1.23 -11.93
C LEU A 207 1.65 1.62 -10.51
N LYS A 208 0.67 2.53 -10.38
CA LYS A 208 0.06 2.87 -9.09
C LYS A 208 -0.82 1.72 -8.62
N VAL A 209 -1.56 1.08 -9.52
CA VAL A 209 -2.36 -0.13 -9.20
C VAL A 209 -1.44 -1.29 -8.77
N ALA A 210 -0.29 -1.45 -9.44
CA ALA A 210 0.75 -2.40 -9.06
C ALA A 210 1.36 -2.07 -7.68
N LYS A 211 1.62 -0.79 -7.39
CA LYS A 211 2.14 -0.35 -6.08
C LYS A 211 1.11 -0.42 -4.94
N ALA A 212 -0.16 -0.12 -5.23
CA ALA A 212 -1.24 -0.07 -4.25
C ALA A 212 -1.80 -1.45 -3.87
N ASN A 213 -1.28 -2.51 -4.49
CA ASN A 213 -1.94 -3.80 -4.64
C ASN A 213 -2.13 -4.64 -3.37
N SER A 214 -1.63 -4.15 -2.26
CA SER A 214 -1.88 -4.79 -0.97
C SER A 214 -1.60 -3.84 0.19
N GLY A 215 -1.51 -2.54 -0.08
CA GLY A 215 -1.06 -1.53 0.86
C GLY A 215 -2.05 -0.39 1.04
N ILE A 216 -1.61 0.61 1.81
CA ILE A 216 -2.33 1.86 2.03
C ILE A 216 -1.46 2.97 1.43
N VAL A 217 -2.03 3.77 0.54
CA VAL A 217 -1.36 4.93 -0.03
C VAL A 217 -2.06 6.18 0.46
N ILE A 218 -1.29 7.12 0.98
CA ILE A 218 -1.77 8.39 1.49
C ILE A 218 -1.04 9.47 0.69
N GLU A 219 -1.80 10.34 0.01
CA GLU A 219 -1.28 11.42 -0.83
C GLU A 219 -1.78 12.76 -0.31
N ASP A 220 -0.86 13.68 -0.03
CA ASP A 220 -1.11 15.08 0.37
C ASP A 220 -2.19 15.24 1.46
N LEU A 221 -2.23 14.30 2.41
CA LEU A 221 -3.29 14.24 3.40
C LEU A 221 -3.25 15.45 4.32
N CYS A 222 -4.37 16.16 4.38
CA CYS A 222 -4.54 17.37 5.16
C CYS A 222 -5.74 17.27 6.09
N LYS A 223 -5.56 17.80 7.30
CA LYS A 223 -6.67 18.05 8.23
C LYS A 223 -6.60 19.46 8.78
N GLU A 224 -7.70 20.16 8.64
CA GLU A 224 -7.92 21.50 9.13
C GLU A 224 -9.22 21.51 9.95
N TYR A 225 -9.13 21.91 11.22
CA TYR A 225 -10.30 22.04 12.10
C TYR A 225 -10.88 23.45 12.10
N THR A 226 -10.00 24.43 11.89
CA THR A 226 -10.33 25.85 11.90
C THR A 226 -9.57 26.51 10.76
N PRO A 227 -10.19 27.45 10.01
CA PRO A 227 -9.54 28.14 8.92
C PRO A 227 -8.14 28.66 9.29
N GLY A 228 -7.11 28.25 8.55
CA GLY A 228 -5.71 28.61 8.74
C GLY A 228 -4.91 27.71 9.70
N VAL A 229 -5.53 26.77 10.42
CA VAL A 229 -4.85 25.90 11.41
C VAL A 229 -4.93 24.43 10.98
N LYS A 230 -3.91 23.99 10.24
CA LYS A 230 -3.75 22.59 9.83
C LYS A 230 -3.15 21.74 10.95
N ALA A 231 -3.90 20.75 11.41
CA ALA A 231 -3.43 19.73 12.36
C ALA A 231 -2.61 18.61 11.68
N VAL A 232 -2.87 18.35 10.40
CA VAL A 232 -2.10 17.42 9.55
C VAL A 232 -1.80 18.15 8.24
N LYS A 233 -0.54 18.14 7.81
CA LYS A 233 -0.01 18.98 6.73
C LYS A 233 0.66 18.11 5.67
N ASP A 234 -0.02 17.93 4.54
CA ASP A 234 0.51 17.35 3.29
C ASP A 234 1.23 16.00 3.53
N VAL A 235 0.61 15.12 4.32
CA VAL A 235 1.21 13.84 4.70
C VAL A 235 1.14 12.88 3.52
N ASN A 236 2.32 12.36 3.14
CA ASN A 236 2.50 11.40 2.06
C ASN A 236 3.13 10.11 2.60
N LEU A 237 2.44 8.97 2.47
CA LEU A 237 2.88 7.68 3.01
C LEU A 237 2.48 6.52 2.09
N VAL A 238 3.35 5.52 1.99
CA VAL A 238 3.06 4.24 1.32
C VAL A 238 3.32 3.13 2.31
N ILE A 239 2.26 2.46 2.76
CA ILE A 239 2.29 1.37 3.74
C ILE A 239 2.10 0.07 2.97
N ASN A 240 3.08 -0.82 3.00
CA ASN A 240 2.99 -2.08 2.26
C ASN A 240 2.09 -3.10 2.99
N ASP A 241 1.74 -4.17 2.29
CA ASP A 241 0.99 -5.28 2.87
C ASP A 241 1.75 -5.89 4.04
N LYS A 242 1.02 -6.26 5.09
CA LYS A 242 1.58 -6.94 6.26
C LYS A 242 2.68 -6.12 6.96
N GLU A 243 2.75 -4.84 6.65
CA GLU A 243 3.65 -3.91 7.33
C GLU A 243 3.04 -3.59 8.70
N PHE A 244 3.90 -3.64 9.72
CA PHE A 244 3.59 -3.09 11.03
C PHE A 244 4.14 -1.66 11.08
N LEU A 245 3.28 -0.69 10.78
CA LEU A 245 3.59 0.72 10.84
C LEU A 245 3.32 1.28 12.25
N VAL A 246 4.30 2.00 12.81
CA VAL A 246 4.11 2.74 14.06
C VAL A 246 4.18 4.25 13.83
N LEU A 247 3.14 4.98 14.20
CA LEU A 247 3.09 6.44 14.25
C LEU A 247 3.54 6.90 15.64
N VAL A 248 4.62 7.67 15.70
CA VAL A 248 5.19 8.16 16.96
C VAL A 248 5.50 9.66 16.86
N GLY A 249 5.46 10.35 18.00
CA GLY A 249 5.70 11.79 18.07
C GLY A 249 5.10 12.40 19.34
N PRO A 250 5.40 13.69 19.62
CA PRO A 250 4.89 14.40 20.79
C PRO A 250 3.35 14.43 20.87
N SER A 251 2.83 14.79 22.05
CA SER A 251 1.39 15.03 22.18
C SER A 251 0.95 16.14 21.22
N GLY A 252 -0.22 15.96 20.58
CA GLY A 252 -0.77 16.95 19.65
C GLY A 252 -0.19 16.97 18.23
N CYS A 253 0.78 16.10 17.88
CA CYS A 253 1.41 16.14 16.55
C CYS A 253 0.58 15.54 15.38
N GLY A 254 -0.67 15.11 15.62
CA GLY A 254 -1.58 14.62 14.57
C GLY A 254 -1.66 13.09 14.39
N LYS A 255 -1.04 12.28 15.25
CA LYS A 255 -1.02 10.80 15.13
C LYS A 255 -2.42 10.17 15.10
N SER A 256 -3.21 10.41 16.15
CA SER A 256 -4.57 9.86 16.25
C SER A 256 -5.51 10.48 15.21
N THR A 257 -5.28 11.72 14.79
CA THR A 257 -6.02 12.38 13.70
C THR A 257 -5.81 11.64 12.37
N ILE A 258 -4.56 11.31 12.01
CA ILE A 258 -4.25 10.50 10.83
C ILE A 258 -4.93 9.12 10.92
N LEU A 259 -4.80 8.46 12.06
CA LEU A 259 -5.42 7.14 12.29
C LEU A 259 -6.96 7.19 12.12
N ARG A 260 -7.61 8.22 12.66
CA ARG A 260 -9.07 8.40 12.60
C ARG A 260 -9.55 8.76 11.19
N MET A 261 -8.76 9.52 10.42
CA MET A 261 -9.05 9.79 9.00
C MET A 261 -8.97 8.51 8.16
N ILE A 262 -7.96 7.67 8.38
CA ILE A 262 -7.89 6.32 7.76
C ILE A 262 -9.12 5.50 8.18
N ALA A 263 -9.50 5.59 9.46
CA ALA A 263 -10.66 4.89 9.99
C ALA A 263 -12.02 5.37 9.46
N GLY A 264 -12.07 6.59 8.91
CA GLY A 264 -13.31 7.27 8.53
C GLY A 264 -14.10 7.81 9.72
N LEU A 265 -13.50 7.84 10.91
CA LEU A 265 -14.08 8.47 12.10
C LEU A 265 -13.87 9.99 12.11
N GLU A 266 -13.12 10.48 11.14
CA GLU A 266 -12.77 11.87 10.97
C GLU A 266 -12.73 12.21 9.48
N GLU A 267 -13.35 13.34 9.11
CA GLU A 267 -13.37 13.82 7.73
C GLU A 267 -12.00 14.33 7.29
N ILE A 268 -11.70 14.17 6.01
CA ILE A 268 -10.45 14.61 5.38
C ILE A 268 -10.66 16.00 4.78
N SER A 269 -9.80 16.97 5.11
CA SER A 269 -9.90 18.33 4.54
C SER A 269 -9.28 18.42 3.14
N GLY A 270 -8.30 17.57 2.83
CA GLY A 270 -7.65 17.50 1.53
C GLY A 270 -6.73 16.29 1.41
N GLY A 271 -6.34 15.95 0.18
CA GLY A 271 -5.54 14.76 -0.12
C GLY A 271 -6.40 13.51 -0.36
N ARG A 272 -5.73 12.37 -0.56
CA ARG A 272 -6.35 11.10 -0.95
C ARG A 272 -5.81 9.95 -0.12
N ILE A 273 -6.69 9.04 0.28
CA ILE A 273 -6.31 7.78 0.91
C ILE A 273 -6.81 6.64 0.01
N TYR A 274 -5.91 5.72 -0.31
CA TYR A 274 -6.21 4.50 -1.01
C TYR A 274 -5.94 3.30 -0.10
N ILE A 275 -6.87 2.36 -0.03
CA ILE A 275 -6.70 1.07 0.66
C ILE A 275 -6.96 -0.03 -0.38
N GLY A 276 -5.97 -0.90 -0.60
CA GLY A 276 -6.08 -1.96 -1.61
C GLY A 276 -6.36 -1.44 -3.02
N GLY A 277 -5.84 -0.24 -3.36
CA GLY A 277 -6.05 0.43 -4.64
C GLY A 277 -7.37 1.22 -4.77
N LYS A 278 -8.28 1.13 -3.80
CA LYS A 278 -9.56 1.86 -3.81
C LYS A 278 -9.43 3.19 -3.07
N LEU A 279 -9.89 4.29 -3.66
CA LEU A 279 -10.03 5.58 -2.97
C LEU A 279 -11.12 5.47 -1.88
N ILE A 280 -10.78 5.79 -0.63
CA ILE A 280 -11.66 5.57 0.54
C ILE A 280 -12.16 6.84 1.22
N ASN A 281 -11.80 8.03 0.74
CA ASN A 281 -12.16 9.31 1.36
C ASN A 281 -13.63 9.41 1.76
N ASP A 282 -14.54 9.09 0.82
CA ASP A 282 -15.99 9.18 1.00
C ASP A 282 -16.66 7.84 1.35
N VAL A 283 -15.86 6.82 1.65
CA VAL A 283 -16.38 5.50 2.06
C VAL A 283 -16.70 5.53 3.55
N GLU A 284 -17.89 5.07 3.92
CA GLU A 284 -18.32 4.94 5.32
C GLU A 284 -17.41 3.97 6.11
N PRO A 285 -17.11 4.22 7.41
CA PRO A 285 -16.21 3.37 8.22
C PRO A 285 -16.53 1.87 8.17
N LYS A 286 -17.81 1.52 8.15
CA LYS A 286 -18.29 0.13 8.12
C LYS A 286 -17.94 -0.61 6.81
N ASP A 287 -17.70 0.14 5.74
CA ASP A 287 -17.47 -0.34 4.37
C ASP A 287 -15.98 -0.21 3.95
N ARG A 288 -15.11 0.28 4.83
CA ARG A 288 -13.65 0.41 4.62
C ARG A 288 -12.86 -0.90 4.84
N ASN A 289 -13.52 -1.98 5.28
CA ASN A 289 -12.90 -3.27 5.59
C ASN A 289 -11.70 -3.21 6.57
N ILE A 290 -11.79 -2.33 7.57
CA ILE A 290 -10.78 -2.13 8.60
C ILE A 290 -11.32 -2.53 9.98
N ALA A 291 -10.42 -2.78 10.93
CA ALA A 291 -10.78 -2.95 12.32
C ALA A 291 -9.96 -2.03 13.23
N MET A 292 -10.65 -1.30 14.10
CA MET A 292 -10.03 -0.41 15.07
C MET A 292 -10.08 -1.00 16.48
N VAL A 293 -8.96 -0.90 17.19
CA VAL A 293 -8.78 -1.32 18.58
C VAL A 293 -8.55 -0.05 19.41
N PHE A 294 -9.52 0.28 20.25
CA PHE A 294 -9.50 1.48 21.08
C PHE A 294 -8.70 1.27 22.38
N GLN A 295 -8.19 2.37 22.92
CA GLN A 295 -7.55 2.46 24.23
C GLN A 295 -8.42 1.89 25.37
N ASN A 296 -9.74 2.12 25.31
CA ASN A 296 -10.71 1.48 26.20
C ASN A 296 -11.34 0.29 25.49
N TYR A 297 -11.28 -0.90 26.10
CA TYR A 297 -11.65 -2.18 25.47
C TYR A 297 -13.10 -2.26 24.94
N ALA A 298 -13.96 -1.29 25.28
CA ALA A 298 -15.33 -1.11 24.77
C ALA A 298 -16.16 -2.41 24.72
N LEU A 299 -15.94 -3.31 25.68
CA LEU A 299 -16.58 -4.62 25.75
C LEU A 299 -18.01 -4.49 26.28
N PHE A 300 -18.92 -5.32 25.78
CA PHE A 300 -20.27 -5.41 26.31
C PHE A 300 -20.26 -6.18 27.64
N PRO A 301 -20.50 -5.54 28.79
CA PRO A 301 -20.32 -6.16 30.10
C PRO A 301 -21.31 -7.30 30.37
N ASN A 302 -22.48 -7.23 29.74
CA ASN A 302 -23.56 -8.19 29.92
C ASN A 302 -23.46 -9.41 28.98
N MET A 303 -22.52 -9.39 28.03
CA MET A 303 -22.28 -10.48 27.08
C MET A 303 -21.10 -11.34 27.53
N THR A 304 -21.12 -12.63 27.20
CA THR A 304 -19.96 -13.52 27.39
C THR A 304 -18.82 -13.16 26.43
N VAL A 305 -17.64 -13.74 26.61
CA VAL A 305 -16.52 -13.60 25.66
C VAL A 305 -16.93 -14.07 24.26
N ALA A 306 -17.55 -15.24 24.14
CA ALA A 306 -18.03 -15.76 22.87
C ALA A 306 -19.00 -14.81 22.18
N GLN A 307 -19.95 -14.25 22.95
CA GLN A 307 -20.93 -13.29 22.45
C GLN A 307 -20.29 -11.97 22.04
N ASN A 308 -19.32 -11.47 22.82
CA ASN A 308 -18.57 -10.27 22.48
C ASN A 308 -17.87 -10.45 21.13
N ILE A 309 -17.08 -11.52 20.97
CA ILE A 309 -16.34 -11.82 19.74
C ILE A 309 -17.33 -12.01 18.57
N GLY A 310 -18.37 -12.83 18.70
CA GLY A 310 -19.32 -13.15 17.62
C GLY A 310 -20.31 -12.04 17.25
N PHE A 311 -20.42 -10.97 18.05
CA PHE A 311 -21.46 -9.94 17.91
C PHE A 311 -21.50 -9.32 16.50
N CYS A 312 -20.34 -8.98 15.95
CA CYS A 312 -20.23 -8.33 14.63
C CYS A 312 -20.77 -9.24 13.52
N LEU A 313 -20.54 -10.56 13.59
CA LEU A 313 -21.02 -11.51 12.61
C LEU A 313 -22.54 -11.71 12.68
N LYS A 314 -23.12 -11.60 13.88
CA LYS A 314 -24.58 -11.72 14.09
C LYS A 314 -25.35 -10.61 13.39
N ILE A 315 -24.82 -9.38 13.41
CA ILE A 315 -25.45 -8.21 12.79
C ILE A 315 -25.12 -8.11 11.29
N SER A 316 -23.95 -8.63 10.88
CA SER A 316 -23.53 -8.62 9.47
C SER A 316 -24.43 -9.50 8.61
N LYS A 317 -24.73 -9.04 7.39
CA LYS A 317 -25.41 -9.85 6.37
C LYS A 317 -24.40 -10.25 5.30
N VAL A 318 -24.39 -11.53 4.95
CA VAL A 318 -23.53 -12.10 3.90
C VAL A 318 -24.32 -12.31 2.61
N LEU A 319 -23.65 -12.15 1.47
CA LEU A 319 -24.24 -12.41 0.16
C LEU A 319 -24.56 -13.91 0.01
N ARG A 320 -25.74 -14.22 -0.54
CA ARG A 320 -26.12 -15.61 -0.86
C ARG A 320 -25.54 -16.00 -2.22
N GLU A 321 -24.45 -16.76 -2.24
CA GLU A 321 -24.11 -17.57 -3.42
C GLU A 321 -25.20 -18.64 -3.59
N LYS A 322 -25.91 -18.61 -4.72
CA LYS A 322 -26.63 -19.80 -5.20
C LYS A 322 -25.72 -20.45 -6.22
N ASP A 323 -25.49 -21.76 -6.05
CA ASP A 323 -24.69 -22.61 -6.92
C ASP A 323 -24.98 -22.32 -8.40
N TYR A 324 -23.96 -21.86 -9.13
CA TYR A 324 -23.97 -21.82 -10.59
C TYR A 324 -23.88 -23.27 -11.08
N LYS A 325 -25.00 -23.85 -11.53
CA LYS A 325 -24.97 -25.01 -12.43
C LYS A 325 -25.14 -24.51 -13.86
N CYS A 326 -24.09 -24.65 -14.66
CA CYS A 326 -24.14 -24.44 -16.11
C CYS A 326 -25.16 -25.44 -16.72
N PRO A 327 -26.12 -25.01 -17.55
CA PRO A 327 -27.07 -25.93 -18.16
C PRO A 327 -26.39 -26.80 -19.22
N THR A 328 -26.09 -28.04 -18.86
CA THR A 328 -25.61 -29.08 -19.77
C THR A 328 -26.79 -29.73 -20.52
N SER A 329 -27.38 -29.07 -21.52
CA SER A 329 -28.06 -29.79 -22.62
C SER A 329 -28.44 -28.89 -23.83
N PRO A 330 -28.13 -29.29 -25.07
CA PRO A 330 -28.38 -28.49 -26.27
C PRO A 330 -29.70 -28.85 -26.98
N LYS A 331 -30.88 -28.70 -26.35
CA LYS A 331 -32.17 -29.00 -27.02
C LYS A 331 -33.38 -28.08 -26.74
N LYS A 332 -33.18 -26.83 -26.27
CA LYS A 332 -34.29 -25.86 -26.13
C LYS A 332 -33.95 -24.45 -26.61
N LEU A 333 -33.42 -24.31 -27.83
CA LEU A 333 -32.98 -23.02 -28.39
C LEU A 333 -33.91 -22.38 -29.43
N ARG A 334 -35.14 -22.89 -29.65
CA ARG A 334 -35.97 -22.37 -30.77
C ARG A 334 -37.03 -21.33 -30.41
N ASN A 335 -37.38 -21.11 -29.14
CA ASN A 335 -38.41 -20.12 -28.75
C ASN A 335 -37.95 -19.06 -27.73
N LEU A 336 -36.64 -18.72 -27.71
CA LEU A 336 -36.10 -17.72 -26.77
C LEU A 336 -35.63 -16.42 -27.44
N TRP A 337 -35.77 -16.28 -28.76
CA TRP A 337 -35.20 -15.15 -29.52
C TRP A 337 -35.95 -13.82 -29.35
N TYR A 338 -37.16 -13.82 -28.79
CA TYR A 338 -37.95 -12.60 -28.51
C TYR A 338 -37.96 -12.14 -27.04
N LYS A 339 -37.11 -12.72 -26.17
CA LYS A 339 -36.95 -12.30 -24.76
C LYS A 339 -35.54 -11.85 -24.38
N VAL A 340 -34.65 -11.63 -25.35
CA VAL A 340 -33.24 -11.24 -25.12
C VAL A 340 -33.05 -9.71 -25.23
N GLN A 341 -33.92 -8.97 -24.56
CA GLN A 341 -33.61 -7.62 -24.08
C GLN A 341 -33.73 -7.69 -22.56
N TYR A 342 -32.59 -7.86 -21.89
CA TYR A 342 -32.39 -7.86 -20.44
C TYR A 342 -33.33 -8.73 -19.58
N PRO A 343 -32.95 -9.99 -19.26
CA PRO A 343 -33.59 -10.64 -18.12
C PRO A 343 -32.59 -11.26 -17.14
N PHE A 344 -31.67 -10.52 -16.51
CA PHE A 344 -30.94 -11.06 -15.34
C PHE A 344 -30.44 -10.01 -14.34
N VAL A 345 -31.32 -9.16 -13.79
CA VAL A 345 -31.09 -8.56 -12.46
C VAL A 345 -31.70 -9.50 -11.41
N LYS A 346 -31.01 -10.59 -11.07
CA LYS A 346 -31.35 -11.32 -9.84
C LYS A 346 -30.83 -10.52 -8.65
N LYS A 347 -31.75 -9.82 -7.97
CA LYS A 347 -31.53 -9.15 -6.67
C LYS A 347 -30.63 -10.01 -5.76
N LEU A 348 -29.40 -9.55 -5.49
CA LEU A 348 -28.51 -10.15 -4.50
C LEU A 348 -29.25 -10.19 -3.15
N LYS A 349 -29.58 -11.40 -2.67
CA LYS A 349 -30.27 -11.56 -1.37
C LYS A 349 -29.23 -11.77 -0.29
N TYR A 350 -29.08 -10.77 0.58
CA TYR A 350 -28.27 -10.85 1.79
C TYR A 350 -28.96 -11.75 2.84
N ARG A 351 -28.19 -12.59 3.55
CA ARG A 351 -28.67 -13.44 4.67
C ARG A 351 -27.80 -13.23 5.91
N HIS A 352 -28.32 -13.50 7.10
CA HIS A 352 -27.48 -13.61 8.29
C HIS A 352 -26.70 -14.93 8.28
N LEU A 353 -25.52 -14.94 8.90
CA LEU A 353 -24.76 -16.16 9.16
C LEU A 353 -25.53 -17.06 10.13
N LYS A 354 -25.40 -18.38 9.95
CA LYS A 354 -25.99 -19.33 10.90
C LYS A 354 -25.22 -19.31 12.21
N LYS A 355 -25.87 -19.70 13.31
CA LYS A 355 -25.23 -19.71 14.63
C LYS A 355 -24.01 -20.62 14.67
N GLU A 356 -24.10 -21.79 14.02
CA GLU A 356 -23.01 -22.76 13.96
C GLU A 356 -21.77 -22.18 13.23
N GLU A 357 -21.98 -21.48 12.12
CA GLU A 357 -20.91 -20.78 11.37
C GLU A 357 -20.24 -19.67 12.22
N ILE A 358 -21.01 -18.98 13.07
CA ILE A 358 -20.48 -17.98 14.01
C ILE A 358 -19.67 -18.66 15.11
N ASP A 359 -20.20 -19.71 15.71
CA ASP A 359 -19.56 -20.42 16.83
C ASP A 359 -18.22 -21.05 16.38
N GLU A 360 -18.14 -21.60 15.17
CA GLU A 360 -16.88 -22.08 14.56
C GLU A 360 -15.85 -20.96 14.41
N LYS A 361 -16.24 -19.81 13.86
CA LYS A 361 -15.36 -18.64 13.72
C LYS A 361 -14.93 -18.07 15.07
N VAL A 362 -15.82 -18.06 16.05
CA VAL A 362 -15.48 -17.62 17.43
C VAL A 362 -14.45 -18.55 18.04
N LYS A 363 -14.59 -19.87 17.87
CA LYS A 363 -13.63 -20.86 18.37
C LYS A 363 -12.25 -20.68 17.74
N SER A 364 -12.16 -20.53 16.42
CA SER A 364 -10.87 -20.33 15.74
C SER A 364 -10.16 -19.06 16.19
N VAL A 365 -10.91 -17.94 16.32
CA VAL A 365 -10.36 -16.68 16.85
C VAL A 365 -9.92 -16.83 18.31
N ALA A 366 -10.68 -17.56 19.12
CA ALA A 366 -10.33 -17.81 20.51
C ALA A 366 -9.06 -18.66 20.65
N GLU A 367 -8.82 -19.62 19.77
CA GLU A 367 -7.58 -20.41 19.75
C GLU A 367 -6.36 -19.53 19.44
N ILE A 368 -6.46 -18.67 18.42
CA ILE A 368 -5.38 -17.73 18.04
C ILE A 368 -4.99 -16.84 19.24
N LEU A 369 -5.98 -16.44 20.04
CA LEU A 369 -5.84 -15.52 21.16
C LEU A 369 -5.68 -16.20 22.53
N GLY A 370 -5.67 -17.53 22.60
CA GLY A 370 -5.61 -18.27 23.87
C GLY A 370 -6.79 -17.98 24.81
N LEU A 371 -7.99 -17.82 24.25
CA LEU A 371 -9.24 -17.51 24.95
C LEU A 371 -10.23 -18.68 25.05
N THR A 372 -9.89 -19.86 24.51
CA THR A 372 -10.81 -21.01 24.39
C THR A 372 -11.49 -21.37 25.71
N GLN A 373 -10.75 -21.39 26.82
CA GLN A 373 -11.26 -21.71 28.16
C GLN A 373 -12.06 -20.59 28.85
N TYR A 374 -12.14 -19.41 28.23
CA TYR A 374 -12.81 -18.23 28.79
C TYR A 374 -14.07 -17.83 28.02
N LEU A 375 -14.46 -18.57 26.99
CA LEU A 375 -15.58 -18.24 26.08
C LEU A 375 -16.91 -17.95 26.80
N ASP A 376 -17.18 -18.66 27.91
CA ASP A 376 -18.43 -18.52 28.68
C ASP A 376 -18.35 -17.46 29.78
N ARG A 377 -17.17 -16.88 30.04
CA ARG A 377 -17.01 -15.84 31.06
C ARG A 377 -17.50 -14.48 30.57
N LYS A 378 -17.85 -13.59 31.49
CA LYS A 378 -18.15 -12.18 31.22
C LYS A 378 -16.92 -11.29 31.44
N PRO A 379 -16.81 -10.10 30.83
CA PRO A 379 -15.65 -9.21 30.95
C PRO A 379 -15.21 -8.88 32.39
N GLY A 380 -16.15 -8.79 33.33
CA GLY A 380 -15.84 -8.53 34.75
C GLY A 380 -15.07 -9.67 35.45
N GLN A 381 -15.04 -10.87 34.87
CA GLN A 381 -14.38 -12.07 35.41
C GLN A 381 -13.00 -12.34 34.79
N LEU A 382 -12.49 -11.38 34.01
CA LEU A 382 -11.24 -11.50 33.24
C LEU A 382 -10.18 -10.53 33.76
N SER A 383 -8.91 -10.89 33.61
CA SER A 383 -7.79 -9.98 33.82
C SER A 383 -7.77 -8.87 32.75
N GLY A 384 -7.00 -7.80 32.98
CA GLY A 384 -6.84 -6.70 32.01
C GLY A 384 -6.37 -7.19 30.64
N GLY A 385 -5.30 -7.99 30.59
CA GLY A 385 -4.79 -8.56 29.34
C GLY A 385 -5.76 -9.54 28.66
N GLN A 386 -6.55 -10.29 29.44
CA GLN A 386 -7.61 -11.13 28.88
C GLN A 386 -8.71 -10.28 28.23
N ARG A 387 -9.17 -9.21 28.87
CA ARG A 387 -10.15 -8.27 28.29
C ARG A 387 -9.63 -7.65 26.99
N GLN A 388 -8.36 -7.28 26.94
CA GLN A 388 -7.73 -6.77 25.73
C GLN A 388 -7.76 -7.81 24.60
N ARG A 389 -7.42 -9.07 24.87
CA ARG A 389 -7.53 -10.15 23.88
C ARG A 389 -8.98 -10.34 23.40
N VAL A 390 -9.99 -10.17 24.25
CA VAL A 390 -11.40 -10.21 23.81
C VAL A 390 -11.69 -9.07 22.83
N ALA A 391 -11.21 -7.86 23.11
CA ALA A 391 -11.36 -6.72 22.20
C ALA A 391 -10.67 -6.96 20.85
N LEU A 392 -9.47 -7.56 20.86
CA LEU A 392 -8.79 -8.01 19.64
C LEU A 392 -9.60 -9.06 18.88
N GLY A 393 -10.19 -10.04 19.58
CA GLY A 393 -11.04 -11.05 18.96
C GLY A 393 -12.24 -10.46 18.22
N ARG A 394 -12.84 -9.39 18.76
CA ARG A 394 -13.91 -8.64 18.08
C ARG A 394 -13.46 -7.97 16.79
N ALA A 395 -12.22 -7.51 16.75
CA ALA A 395 -11.62 -6.92 15.55
C ALA A 395 -11.28 -8.02 14.52
N ILE A 396 -10.65 -9.11 14.96
CA ILE A 396 -10.14 -10.19 14.09
C ILE A 396 -11.25 -10.96 13.39
N ILE A 397 -12.39 -11.20 14.06
CA ILE A 397 -13.43 -12.09 13.51
C ILE A 397 -14.01 -11.65 12.16
N ARG A 398 -13.84 -10.37 11.80
CA ARG A 398 -14.29 -9.84 10.51
C ARG A 398 -13.28 -10.05 9.37
N ASN A 399 -12.09 -10.57 9.67
CA ASN A 399 -10.95 -10.68 8.74
C ASN A 399 -10.67 -9.35 8.02
N PRO A 400 -10.38 -8.26 8.76
CA PRO A 400 -10.13 -6.95 8.17
C PRO A 400 -8.84 -6.94 7.33
N GLU A 401 -8.76 -6.02 6.37
CA GLU A 401 -7.53 -5.77 5.60
C GLU A 401 -6.49 -4.99 6.40
N VAL A 402 -6.94 -4.14 7.34
CA VAL A 402 -6.07 -3.28 8.15
C VAL A 402 -6.52 -3.26 9.60
N PHE A 403 -5.58 -3.44 10.53
CA PHE A 403 -5.77 -3.21 11.95
C PHE A 403 -5.24 -1.83 12.36
N LEU A 404 -6.07 -1.06 13.06
CA LEU A 404 -5.74 0.26 13.57
C LEU A 404 -5.72 0.23 15.11
N PHE A 405 -4.64 0.70 15.72
CA PHE A 405 -4.48 0.75 17.16
C PHE A 405 -4.21 2.18 17.63
N ASP A 406 -5.10 2.72 18.47
CA ASP A 406 -4.95 4.07 19.06
C ASP A 406 -4.50 3.93 20.52
N GLU A 407 -3.20 4.07 20.76
CA GLU A 407 -2.55 4.01 22.08
C GLU A 407 -3.02 2.86 23.01
N PRO A 408 -3.05 1.60 22.54
CA PRO A 408 -3.76 0.51 23.22
C PRO A 408 -3.11 0.06 24.54
N LEU A 409 -1.88 0.49 24.84
CA LEU A 409 -1.11 0.08 26.01
C LEU A 409 -0.90 1.18 27.06
N SER A 410 -1.35 2.41 26.77
CA SER A 410 -1.15 3.60 27.62
C SER A 410 -1.65 3.42 29.05
N ASN A 411 -2.78 2.73 29.25
CA ASN A 411 -3.42 2.50 30.55
C ASN A 411 -2.83 1.32 31.36
N LEU A 412 -1.79 0.66 30.86
CA LEU A 412 -1.17 -0.51 31.52
C LEU A 412 0.13 -0.15 32.24
N ASP A 413 0.47 -0.91 33.29
CA ASP A 413 1.78 -0.81 33.96
C ASP A 413 2.92 -1.34 33.07
N ALA A 414 4.17 -1.01 33.43
CA ALA A 414 5.36 -1.34 32.63
C ALA A 414 5.53 -2.85 32.34
N LYS A 415 5.22 -3.72 33.32
CA LYS A 415 5.35 -5.18 33.16
C LYS A 415 4.27 -5.73 32.23
N MET A 416 3.05 -5.24 32.38
CA MET A 416 1.94 -5.57 31.48
C MET A 416 2.19 -5.05 30.07
N ARG A 417 2.73 -3.84 29.89
CA ARG A 417 3.12 -3.30 28.58
C ARG A 417 4.15 -4.20 27.90
N ALA A 418 5.22 -4.59 28.58
CA ALA A 418 6.23 -5.50 28.01
C ALA A 418 5.62 -6.83 27.52
N THR A 419 4.72 -7.41 28.32
CA THR A 419 4.01 -8.64 27.97
C THR A 419 3.12 -8.43 26.74
N MET A 420 2.30 -7.38 26.74
CA MET A 420 1.36 -7.11 25.66
C MET A 420 2.03 -6.73 24.34
N ARG A 421 3.15 -6.00 24.36
CA ARG A 421 3.96 -5.74 23.16
C ARG A 421 4.36 -7.04 22.47
N THR A 422 4.91 -7.97 23.26
CA THR A 422 5.30 -9.30 22.79
C THR A 422 4.12 -10.05 22.17
N GLU A 423 2.94 -10.00 22.80
CA GLU A 423 1.74 -10.67 22.30
C GLU A 423 1.18 -10.03 21.03
N ILE A 424 1.22 -8.69 20.90
CA ILE A 424 0.81 -7.99 19.68
C ILE A 424 1.76 -8.31 18.53
N THR A 425 3.07 -8.34 18.76
CA THR A 425 4.06 -8.75 17.74
C THR A 425 3.82 -10.20 17.28
N LYS A 426 3.59 -11.12 18.22
CA LYS A 426 3.23 -12.52 17.88
C LYS A 426 1.93 -12.58 17.07
N LEU A 427 0.93 -11.78 17.44
CA LEU A 427 -0.34 -11.72 16.73
C LEU A 427 -0.15 -11.23 15.30
N HIS A 428 0.60 -10.15 15.09
CA HIS A 428 0.96 -9.65 13.77
C HIS A 428 1.63 -10.74 12.92
N ASN A 429 2.63 -11.43 13.49
CA ASN A 429 3.33 -12.52 12.81
C ASN A 429 2.43 -13.70 12.44
N ARG A 430 1.38 -13.98 13.23
CA ARG A 430 0.41 -15.05 12.95
C ARG A 430 -0.63 -14.64 11.91
N LEU A 431 -1.14 -13.41 11.98
CA LEU A 431 -2.21 -12.93 11.10
C LEU A 431 -1.70 -12.49 9.74
N GLN A 432 -0.47 -11.99 9.65
CA GLN A 432 0.12 -11.50 8.40
C GLN A 432 -0.81 -10.50 7.70
N THR A 433 -1.24 -9.49 8.46
CA THR A 433 -2.16 -8.41 8.05
C THR A 433 -1.54 -7.07 8.41
N THR A 434 -1.83 -6.00 7.65
CA THR A 434 -1.26 -4.65 7.89
C THR A 434 -1.73 -4.06 9.22
N PHE A 435 -0.79 -3.59 10.04
CA PHE A 435 -1.06 -2.96 11.34
C PHE A 435 -0.60 -1.50 11.28
N ILE A 436 -1.48 -0.56 11.68
CA ILE A 436 -1.11 0.83 11.98
C ILE A 436 -1.32 1.05 13.47
N TYR A 437 -0.26 1.48 14.14
CA TYR A 437 -0.23 1.58 15.59
C TYR A 437 0.25 2.96 16.02
N VAL A 438 -0.54 3.65 16.83
CA VAL A 438 -0.21 4.97 17.38
C VAL A 438 0.31 4.81 18.80
N THR A 439 1.43 5.45 19.11
CA THR A 439 1.98 5.48 20.46
C THR A 439 2.73 6.77 20.75
N HIS A 440 2.89 7.05 22.05
CA HIS A 440 3.80 8.06 22.57
C HIS A 440 5.10 7.43 23.11
N ASP A 441 5.18 6.10 23.20
CA ASP A 441 6.32 5.38 23.75
C ASP A 441 7.28 4.94 22.63
N GLN A 442 8.50 5.50 22.62
CA GLN A 442 9.52 5.11 21.64
C GLN A 442 9.90 3.64 21.72
N VAL A 443 9.85 3.00 22.90
CA VAL A 443 10.19 1.58 23.04
C VAL A 443 9.12 0.71 22.37
N GLU A 444 7.84 1.11 22.39
CA GLU A 444 6.80 0.46 21.57
C GLU A 444 7.12 0.56 20.08
N ALA A 445 7.45 1.77 19.61
CA ALA A 445 7.79 1.99 18.21
C ALA A 445 9.00 1.16 17.75
N MET A 446 10.07 1.18 18.55
CA MET A 446 11.34 0.52 18.21
C MET A 446 11.30 -1.01 18.26
N THR A 447 10.40 -1.60 19.06
CA THR A 447 10.35 -3.06 19.26
C THR A 447 9.31 -3.78 18.40
N MET A 448 8.26 -3.08 17.97
CA MET A 448 7.14 -3.68 17.25
C MET A 448 7.07 -3.27 15.78
N GLY A 449 7.50 -2.04 15.47
CA GLY A 449 7.37 -1.49 14.12
C GLY A 449 8.34 -2.13 13.14
N THR A 450 7.83 -2.55 11.98
CA THR A 450 8.67 -2.80 10.79
C THR A 450 9.10 -1.50 10.14
N LYS A 451 8.23 -0.48 10.23
CA LYS A 451 8.48 0.90 9.86
C LYS A 451 7.89 1.83 10.92
N ILE A 452 8.50 2.99 11.08
CA ILE A 452 8.10 4.02 12.01
C ILE A 452 7.94 5.32 11.23
N VAL A 453 6.89 6.08 11.55
CA VAL A 453 6.67 7.46 11.08
C VAL A 453 6.82 8.36 12.29
N VAL A 454 7.82 9.24 12.26
CA VAL A 454 8.04 10.25 13.29
C VAL A 454 7.34 11.54 12.88
N LEU A 455 6.40 12.01 13.70
CA LEU A 455 5.56 13.19 13.44
C LEU A 455 5.91 14.34 14.40
N LYS A 456 5.93 15.55 13.86
CA LYS A 456 6.05 16.81 14.60
C LYS A 456 5.12 17.84 13.99
N ASP A 457 4.25 18.44 14.79
CA ASP A 457 3.36 19.55 14.40
C ASP A 457 2.58 19.33 13.09
N GLY A 458 2.10 18.10 12.89
CA GLY A 458 1.32 17.68 11.71
C GLY A 458 2.15 17.29 10.49
N VAL A 459 3.48 17.30 10.57
CA VAL A 459 4.42 17.02 9.48
C VAL A 459 5.21 15.74 9.77
N VAL A 460 5.34 14.88 8.76
CA VAL A 460 6.24 13.72 8.80
C VAL A 460 7.68 14.19 8.76
N GLN A 461 8.44 13.89 9.82
CA GLN A 461 9.85 14.22 9.92
C GLN A 461 10.73 13.15 9.29
N GLN A 462 10.35 11.89 9.48
CA GLN A 462 11.03 10.73 8.90
C GLN A 462 10.09 9.52 8.87
N TYR A 463 10.18 8.73 7.80
CA TYR A 463 9.48 7.44 7.64
C TYR A 463 10.50 6.37 7.24
N ASP A 464 10.88 5.50 8.18
CA ASP A 464 11.86 4.44 7.90
C ASP A 464 11.82 3.28 8.92
N THR A 465 12.73 2.31 8.78
CA THR A 465 12.89 1.18 9.71
C THR A 465 13.40 1.67 11.07
N PRO A 466 13.11 0.96 12.18
CA PRO A 466 13.59 1.35 13.51
C PRO A 466 15.11 1.58 13.56
N ALA A 467 15.88 0.69 12.92
CA ALA A 467 17.34 0.79 12.88
C ALA A 467 17.79 2.08 12.16
N ASN A 468 17.21 2.41 11.01
CA ASN A 468 17.55 3.63 10.28
C ASN A 468 17.10 4.88 11.02
N ILE A 469 15.96 4.89 11.68
CA ILE A 469 15.54 6.06 12.46
C ILE A 469 16.49 6.33 13.62
N TYR A 470 16.96 5.28 14.30
CA TYR A 470 17.89 5.44 15.41
C TYR A 470 19.32 5.82 14.97
N ASN A 471 19.85 5.12 13.95
CA ASN A 471 21.23 5.28 13.47
C ASN A 471 21.39 6.40 12.45
N ARG A 472 20.34 6.73 11.69
CA ARG A 472 20.36 7.71 10.60
C ARG A 472 19.19 8.70 10.70
N PRO A 473 19.12 9.47 11.80
CA PRO A 473 18.05 10.45 11.96
C PRO A 473 18.16 11.54 10.90
N ALA A 474 17.05 11.95 10.30
CA ALA A 474 17.01 12.94 9.23
C ALA A 474 17.21 14.39 9.72
N ASN A 475 16.97 14.65 11.00
CA ASN A 475 17.16 15.94 11.64
C ASN A 475 17.36 15.81 13.16
N LYS A 476 17.73 16.93 13.79
CA LYS A 476 18.00 17.05 15.24
C LYS A 476 16.81 16.61 16.08
N PHE A 477 15.59 16.93 15.65
CA PHE A 477 14.38 16.51 16.36
C PHE A 477 14.23 14.98 16.40
N VAL A 478 14.35 14.29 15.25
CA VAL A 478 14.25 12.82 15.23
C VAL A 478 15.36 12.19 16.07
N ALA A 479 16.58 12.72 15.98
CA ALA A 479 17.73 12.27 16.75
C ALA A 479 17.52 12.40 18.27
N GLY A 480 16.92 13.52 18.70
CA GLY A 480 16.65 13.81 20.12
C GLY A 480 15.41 13.09 20.65
N PHE A 481 14.41 12.86 19.80
CA PHE A 481 13.16 12.23 20.17
C PHE A 481 13.26 10.70 20.26
N ILE A 482 13.98 10.06 19.34
CA ILE A 482 14.09 8.60 19.31
C ILE A 482 15.33 8.16 20.07
N GLY A 483 15.14 7.39 21.14
CA GLY A 483 16.22 6.83 21.96
C GLY A 483 16.05 7.20 23.43
N THR A 484 16.34 6.23 24.31
CA THR A 484 16.29 6.46 25.77
C THR A 484 17.61 5.96 26.37
N PRO A 485 18.44 6.84 26.97
CA PRO A 485 18.23 8.28 27.14
C PRO A 485 18.35 9.06 25.81
N GLN A 486 17.90 10.31 25.80
CA GLN A 486 17.91 11.16 24.61
C GLN A 486 19.34 11.47 24.14
N MET A 487 19.50 11.79 22.86
CA MET A 487 20.80 12.20 22.30
C MET A 487 21.28 13.50 22.95
N ASN A 488 22.56 13.57 23.30
CA ASN A 488 23.18 14.82 23.72
C ASN A 488 23.39 15.72 22.51
N PHE A 489 23.06 17.00 22.66
CA PHE A 489 23.39 18.04 21.70
C PHE A 489 24.35 19.05 22.30
N ILE A 490 25.38 19.41 21.56
CA ILE A 490 26.39 20.41 21.94
C ILE A 490 26.78 21.24 20.71
N ASP A 491 26.86 22.55 20.88
CA ASP A 491 27.29 23.43 19.80
C ASP A 491 28.81 23.38 19.65
N ALA A 492 29.26 23.37 18.40
CA ALA A 492 30.67 23.22 18.07
C ALA A 492 31.03 24.04 16.83
N LYS A 493 32.33 24.27 16.64
CA LYS A 493 32.86 24.80 15.39
C LYS A 493 33.58 23.70 14.64
N TYR A 494 33.25 23.55 13.36
CA TYR A 494 33.90 22.60 12.47
C TYR A 494 34.64 23.35 11.36
N ILE A 495 35.97 23.29 11.36
CA ILE A 495 36.86 23.97 10.40
C ILE A 495 38.03 23.03 10.10
N ASP A 496 38.38 22.86 8.82
CA ASP A 496 39.56 22.10 8.37
C ASP A 496 39.72 20.70 9.01
N SER A 497 38.62 19.93 9.08
CA SER A 497 38.61 18.60 9.71
C SER A 497 38.86 18.59 11.22
N GLN A 498 38.76 19.74 11.88
CA GLN A 498 38.82 19.86 13.33
C GLN A 498 37.45 20.27 13.88
N LEU A 499 37.05 19.62 14.97
CA LEU A 499 35.84 19.94 15.72
C LEU A 499 36.23 20.53 17.07
N THR A 500 35.84 21.79 17.31
CA THR A 500 36.08 22.51 18.56
C THR A 500 34.79 22.59 19.38
N ILE A 501 34.83 22.04 20.59
CA ILE A 501 33.77 22.06 21.61
C ILE A 501 34.33 22.73 22.86
N GLY A 502 33.76 23.88 23.26
CA GLY A 502 34.33 24.68 24.34
C GLY A 502 35.78 25.08 24.03
N SER A 503 36.70 24.86 24.98
CA SER A 503 38.14 25.04 24.78
C SER A 503 38.85 23.86 24.08
N LYS A 504 38.20 22.70 23.94
CA LYS A 504 38.82 21.48 23.42
C LYS A 504 38.60 21.32 21.93
N THR A 505 39.65 20.97 21.20
CA THR A 505 39.60 20.63 19.77
C THR A 505 39.99 19.18 19.57
N ILE A 506 39.25 18.48 18.71
CA ILE A 506 39.51 17.10 18.29
C ILE A 506 39.60 17.01 16.78
N ASP A 507 40.50 16.16 16.27
CA ASP A 507 40.65 15.92 14.85
C ASP A 507 39.60 14.90 14.38
N LEU A 508 38.72 15.31 13.47
CA LEU A 508 37.83 14.43 12.73
C LEU A 508 38.42 14.23 11.33
N THR A 509 39.33 13.27 11.20
CA THR A 509 39.98 12.97 9.91
C THR A 509 38.94 12.71 8.80
N LYS A 510 39.32 13.02 7.56
CA LYS A 510 38.48 12.77 6.37
C LYS A 510 38.07 11.30 6.21
N GLU A 511 38.83 10.37 6.79
CA GLU A 511 38.48 8.93 6.84
C GLU A 511 37.21 8.67 7.64
N PHE A 512 36.98 9.41 8.73
CA PHE A 512 35.74 9.32 9.48
C PHE A 512 34.57 9.88 8.67
N LEU A 513 34.78 10.99 7.95
CA LEU A 513 33.76 11.71 7.18
C LEU A 513 33.47 11.14 5.78
N ALA A 514 33.85 9.88 5.52
CA ALA A 514 33.79 9.29 4.19
C ALA A 514 32.34 9.16 3.64
N ASN A 515 32.02 9.97 2.63
CA ASN A 515 30.87 9.93 1.70
C ASN A 515 29.67 10.88 1.93
N GLN A 516 29.90 12.18 2.16
CA GLN A 516 28.97 13.25 1.75
C GLN A 516 29.71 14.59 1.68
N ASP A 517 29.17 15.59 0.99
CA ASP A 517 29.82 16.89 0.72
C ASP A 517 30.21 17.64 2.00
N VAL A 518 31.38 17.33 2.56
CA VAL A 518 32.02 18.07 3.65
C VAL A 518 32.18 19.55 3.25
N GLU A 519 32.28 19.84 1.95
CA GLU A 519 32.30 21.21 1.39
C GLU A 519 31.00 21.99 1.67
N SER A 520 29.86 21.31 1.81
CA SER A 520 28.56 21.94 2.14
C SER A 520 28.44 22.38 3.60
N LEU A 521 29.33 21.91 4.48
CA LEU A 521 29.43 22.38 5.87
C LEU A 521 30.00 23.81 5.94
N GLY A 522 30.62 24.30 4.85
CA GLY A 522 31.03 25.69 4.67
C GLY A 522 32.09 26.22 5.65
N GLY A 523 32.59 25.39 6.57
CA GLY A 523 33.33 25.85 7.74
C GLY A 523 32.44 26.71 8.64
N GLY A 524 32.17 26.27 9.87
CA GLY A 524 31.30 27.08 10.73
C GLY A 524 30.72 26.38 11.95
N ASN A 525 29.65 26.99 12.47
CA ASN A 525 28.94 26.48 13.63
C ASN A 525 28.09 25.27 13.22
N VAL A 526 28.24 24.18 13.97
CA VAL A 526 27.48 22.93 13.82
C VAL A 526 26.94 22.51 15.17
N CYS A 527 25.85 21.77 15.18
CA CYS A 527 25.36 21.10 16.38
C CYS A 527 25.81 19.64 16.33
N VAL A 528 26.60 19.22 17.30
CA VAL A 528 27.09 17.85 17.46
C VAL A 528 26.06 17.06 18.26
N GLY A 529 25.64 15.93 17.73
CA GLY A 529 24.80 14.96 18.42
C GLY A 529 25.57 13.70 18.75
N ILE A 530 25.48 13.24 20.00
CA ILE A 530 26.05 11.96 20.41
C ILE A 530 25.14 11.23 21.40
N ARG A 531 24.96 9.93 21.18
CA ARG A 531 24.15 9.11 22.09
C ARG A 531 24.90 8.90 23.42
N PRO A 532 24.21 8.96 24.57
CA PRO A 532 24.84 8.71 25.87
C PRO A 532 25.63 7.39 25.97
N ARG A 533 25.17 6.34 25.28
CA ARG A 533 25.82 5.00 25.28
C ARG A 533 27.02 4.89 24.32
N SER A 534 27.18 5.85 23.42
CA SER A 534 28.31 5.98 22.50
C SER A 534 29.52 6.62 23.17
N VAL A 535 29.32 7.22 24.34
CA VAL A 535 30.37 7.83 25.16
C VAL A 535 30.94 6.77 26.11
N LYS A 536 32.27 6.71 26.24
CA LYS A 536 32.96 5.75 27.12
C LYS A 536 33.67 6.48 28.25
N VAL A 537 33.52 5.99 29.48
CA VAL A 537 34.34 6.48 30.61
C VAL A 537 35.71 5.80 30.62
N MET A 538 36.70 6.41 31.27
CA MET A 538 38.12 5.99 31.26
C MET A 538 38.36 4.50 31.61
N ASP A 539 37.50 3.90 32.44
CA ASP A 539 37.59 2.51 32.89
C ASP A 539 36.73 1.54 32.05
N GLN A 540 36.21 1.98 30.90
CA GLN A 540 35.49 1.15 29.93
C GLN A 540 36.32 0.87 28.67
N GLU A 541 36.06 -0.27 28.05
CA GLU A 541 36.61 -0.62 26.75
C GLU A 541 36.14 0.37 25.67
N GLY A 542 37.06 0.74 24.77
CA GLY A 542 36.81 1.73 23.72
C GLY A 542 37.03 3.19 24.14
N TYR A 543 37.49 3.45 25.38
CA TYR A 543 37.96 4.78 25.77
C TYR A 543 39.22 5.19 24.98
N ASP A 544 39.25 6.42 24.47
CA ASP A 544 40.40 7.00 23.76
C ASP A 544 40.74 8.38 24.32
N GLU A 545 41.95 8.50 24.90
CA GLU A 545 42.44 9.76 25.49
C GLU A 545 42.50 10.90 24.47
N LYS A 546 42.68 10.60 23.17
CA LYS A 546 42.69 11.61 22.10
C LYS A 546 41.36 12.39 22.03
N TYR A 547 40.25 11.71 22.29
CA TYR A 547 38.90 12.25 22.22
C TYR A 547 38.27 12.45 23.61
N ALA A 548 39.08 12.55 24.67
CA ALA A 548 38.63 12.65 26.05
C ALA A 548 38.14 14.05 26.45
N PHE A 549 37.04 14.15 27.17
CA PHE A 549 36.52 15.36 27.80
C PHE A 549 36.43 15.12 29.30
N GLU A 550 36.34 16.20 30.06
CA GLU A 550 36.08 16.15 31.50
C GLU A 550 34.72 16.79 31.79
N GLY A 551 33.94 16.15 32.66
CA GLY A 551 32.68 16.69 33.15
C GLY A 551 32.55 16.50 34.66
N THR A 552 31.74 17.35 35.29
CA THR A 552 31.44 17.26 36.73
C THR A 552 30.06 16.64 36.91
N VAL A 553 29.95 15.62 37.76
CA VAL A 553 28.68 14.91 38.01
C VAL A 553 27.69 15.82 38.73
N ASN A 554 26.55 16.08 38.10
CA ASN A 554 25.40 16.76 38.70
C ASN A 554 24.46 15.73 39.34
N VAL A 555 24.16 14.65 38.61
CA VAL A 555 23.27 13.56 39.05
C VAL A 555 23.84 12.22 38.60
N SER A 556 23.68 11.19 39.44
CA SER A 556 23.97 9.80 39.12
C SER A 556 22.72 8.97 39.35
N GLU A 557 22.27 8.25 38.32
CA GLU A 557 21.08 7.42 38.33
C GLU A 557 21.46 5.95 38.15
N GLN A 558 21.24 5.13 39.18
CA GLN A 558 21.52 3.69 39.14
C GLN A 558 20.29 2.93 38.65
N LEU A 559 20.40 2.30 37.48
CA LEU A 559 19.31 1.53 36.84
C LEU A 559 19.50 0.02 36.95
N GLY A 560 20.44 -0.43 37.78
CA GLY A 560 20.82 -1.83 37.94
C GLY A 560 22.13 -2.12 37.22
N ASP A 561 22.04 -2.67 36.01
CA ASP A 561 23.18 -3.01 35.13
C ASP A 561 23.73 -1.81 34.34
N GLU A 562 23.05 -0.66 34.41
CA GLU A 562 23.48 0.61 33.84
C GLU A 562 23.49 1.70 34.93
N VAL A 563 24.43 2.65 34.80
CA VAL A 563 24.42 3.89 35.57
C VAL A 563 24.46 5.06 34.58
N LEU A 564 23.50 5.97 34.68
CA LEU A 564 23.47 7.18 33.89
C LEU A 564 24.03 8.34 34.70
N LEU A 565 24.96 9.07 34.10
CA LEU A 565 25.58 10.24 34.71
C LEU A 565 25.15 11.48 33.93
N TYR A 566 24.65 12.48 34.64
CA TYR A 566 24.30 13.79 34.10
C TYR A 566 25.42 14.75 34.49
N LEU A 567 26.17 15.24 33.51
CA LEU A 567 27.41 15.98 33.71
C LEU A 567 27.28 17.44 33.28
N THR A 568 27.88 18.35 34.04
CA THR A 568 28.25 19.68 33.54
C THR A 568 29.53 19.54 32.70
N VAL A 569 29.49 19.97 31.44
CA VAL A 569 30.62 19.90 30.50
C VAL A 569 30.86 21.29 29.91
N GLU A 570 32.13 21.65 29.73
CA GLU A 570 32.50 22.94 29.13
C GLU A 570 31.94 23.08 27.71
N GLY A 571 31.38 24.25 27.38
CA GLY A 571 30.82 24.53 26.05
C GLY A 571 29.40 24.00 25.82
N LYS A 572 28.75 23.44 26.85
CA LYS A 572 27.35 23.02 26.80
C LYS A 572 26.53 23.63 27.92
N ASP A 573 25.39 24.20 27.54
CA ASP A 573 24.35 24.55 28.50
C ASP A 573 23.51 23.31 28.85
N GLY A 574 23.26 23.14 30.16
CA GLY A 574 22.52 22.01 30.72
C GLY A 574 23.32 20.71 30.81
N ASP A 575 22.64 19.63 31.19
CA ASP A 575 23.27 18.35 31.44
C ASP A 575 23.71 17.63 30.16
N PHE A 576 24.90 17.03 30.19
CA PHE A 576 25.40 16.05 29.23
C PHE A 576 25.29 14.65 29.84
N THR A 577 24.44 13.80 29.27
CA THR A 577 24.15 12.48 29.82
C THR A 577 25.08 11.43 29.22
N ILE A 578 25.71 10.58 30.05
CA ILE A 578 26.56 9.47 29.59
C ILE A 578 26.21 8.17 30.33
N ALA A 579 26.51 7.02 29.72
CA ALA A 579 26.47 5.74 30.41
C ALA A 579 27.81 5.47 31.11
N GLY A 580 27.82 5.49 32.45
CA GLY A 580 29.01 5.22 33.26
C GLY A 580 29.27 3.73 33.51
N ASN A 581 30.34 3.43 34.24
CA ASN A 581 30.61 2.06 34.70
C ASN A 581 29.68 1.65 35.86
N PRO A 582 28.78 0.67 35.69
CA PRO A 582 27.81 0.27 36.72
C PRO A 582 28.44 -0.32 37.99
N LYS A 583 29.71 -0.73 37.94
CA LYS A 583 30.46 -1.27 39.09
C LYS A 583 31.05 -0.19 39.99
N LYS A 584 31.00 1.08 39.58
CA LYS A 584 31.57 2.22 40.30
C LYS A 584 30.47 3.08 40.88
N GLN A 585 30.70 3.61 42.08
CA GLN A 585 29.81 4.59 42.69
C GLN A 585 30.29 6.00 42.32
N TYR A 586 29.39 6.80 41.74
CA TYR A 586 29.63 8.21 41.41
C TYR A 586 28.87 9.10 42.40
N LYS A 587 29.51 10.19 42.83
CA LYS A 587 28.92 11.19 43.72
C LYS A 587 28.78 12.52 42.99
N ILE A 588 27.83 13.33 43.44
CA ILE A 588 27.66 14.70 42.97
C ILE A 588 28.96 15.47 43.24
N GLY A 589 29.45 16.20 42.25
CA GLY A 589 30.72 16.93 42.28
C GLY A 589 31.94 16.12 41.84
N ASP A 590 31.82 14.80 41.63
CA ASP A 590 32.93 14.00 41.11
C ASP A 590 33.30 14.46 39.70
N LYS A 591 34.60 14.52 39.41
CA LYS A 591 35.12 14.72 38.05
C LYS A 591 35.22 13.39 37.32
N VAL A 592 34.62 13.32 36.14
CA VAL A 592 34.62 12.13 35.30
C VAL A 592 35.23 12.46 33.94
N LYS A 593 36.27 11.70 33.57
CA LYS A 593 36.82 11.69 32.22
C LYS A 593 36.05 10.70 31.35
N PHE A 594 35.67 11.15 30.16
CA PHE A 594 34.95 10.34 29.18
C PHE A 594 35.42 10.66 27.76
N SER A 595 35.42 9.71 26.85
CA SER A 595 35.79 9.92 25.45
C SER A 595 34.60 9.77 24.53
N ILE A 596 34.57 10.61 23.50
CA ILE A 596 33.56 10.59 22.44
C ILE A 596 34.13 9.77 21.27
N ASN A 597 33.39 8.75 20.80
CA ASN A 597 33.75 8.00 19.60
C ASN A 597 33.43 8.82 18.33
N PRO A 598 34.41 9.22 17.51
CA PRO A 598 34.17 9.95 16.25
C PRO A 598 33.24 9.21 15.27
N ASN A 599 33.25 7.87 15.31
CA ASN A 599 32.41 7.02 14.47
C ASN A 599 30.96 6.94 14.94
N GLU A 600 30.56 7.66 15.98
CA GLU A 600 29.18 7.67 16.49
C GLU A 600 28.65 9.10 16.67
N ILE A 601 29.33 10.07 16.04
CA ILE A 601 28.90 11.47 16.02
C ILE A 601 27.93 11.70 14.85
N HIS A 602 26.89 12.48 15.14
CA HIS A 602 26.02 13.10 14.15
C HIS A 602 26.27 14.61 14.12
N LEU A 603 26.27 15.22 12.94
CA LEU A 603 26.33 16.68 12.81
C LEU A 603 25.03 17.20 12.22
N PHE A 604 24.53 18.28 12.81
CA PHE A 604 23.29 18.95 12.39
C PHE A 604 23.55 20.42 12.10
N ASN A 605 22.79 20.96 11.17
CA ASN A 605 22.76 22.40 10.93
C ASN A 605 22.09 23.11 12.10
N PRO A 606 22.71 24.15 12.70
CA PRO A 606 22.14 24.80 13.88
C PRO A 606 20.87 25.61 13.58
N VAL A 607 20.64 25.99 12.32
CA VAL A 607 19.48 26.80 11.92
C VAL A 607 18.37 25.91 11.35
N THR A 608 18.69 25.05 10.38
CA THR A 608 17.68 24.20 9.72
C THR A 608 17.40 22.90 10.46
N GLU A 609 18.23 22.55 11.45
CA GLU A 609 18.21 21.29 12.21
C GLU A 609 18.38 20.03 11.36
N LYS A 610 18.57 20.15 10.04
CA LYS A 610 18.78 19.01 9.15
C LYS A 610 20.11 18.35 9.46
N THR A 611 20.13 17.03 9.32
CA THR A 611 21.36 16.25 9.45
C THR A 611 22.31 16.58 8.30
N LEU A 612 23.53 16.97 8.66
CA LEU A 612 24.61 17.27 7.73
C LEU A 612 25.53 16.07 7.54
N TYR A 613 25.71 15.28 8.60
CA TYR A 613 26.58 14.11 8.58
C TYR A 613 26.12 13.05 9.58
N ILE A 614 26.26 11.79 9.17
CA ILE A 614 26.05 10.62 10.00
C ILE A 614 27.25 9.69 9.74
N SER A 615 27.89 9.24 10.81
CA SER A 615 28.94 8.22 10.71
C SER A 615 28.39 6.88 10.19
N LYS A 616 29.26 6.11 9.54
CA LYS A 616 28.88 4.90 8.79
C LYS A 616 28.22 3.81 9.62
#